data_AF-A0A937D2G9-F1
#
_entry.id   AF-A0A937D2G9-F1
#
_cell.length_a   1.000
_cell.length_b   1.000
_cell.length_c   1.000
_cell.angle_alpha   90.00
_cell.angle_beta   90.00
_cell.angle_gamma   90.00
#
_symmetry.space_group_name_H-M   'P 1'
#
loop_
_entity.id
_entity.type
_entity.pdbx_description
1 polymer ?
#
loop_
_entity_poly.entity_id
_entity_poly.type
_entity_poly.pdbx_seq_one_letter_code
_entity_poly.pdbx_strand_id
1 'polypeptide(L)'
;MPSASNAQYDPLARRKIELSRHASKRASQRAITQDCVPLILAYGERSHDGRGGVRYLLTQRSMASLGRAIGHSQRLEALAGCYAVVDAANEQTVITLGHRYQ
;
A
#
# COMPACT_ATOMS: atom_id res chain seq x y z
N MET A 1 24.27 -17.82 -12.59
CA MET A 1 23.57 -16.55 -12.28
C MET A 1 22.18 -16.64 -12.88
N PRO A 2 21.08 -16.78 -12.12
CA PRO A 2 19.75 -16.79 -12.71
C PRO A 2 19.38 -15.36 -13.13
N SER A 3 19.15 -15.19 -14.43
CA SER A 3 18.64 -13.97 -15.04
C SER A 3 17.21 -13.74 -14.55
N ALA A 4 16.96 -12.63 -13.85
CA ALA A 4 15.62 -12.20 -13.50
C ALA A 4 14.90 -11.75 -14.78
N SER A 5 14.28 -12.72 -15.47
CA SER A 5 13.49 -12.47 -16.67
C SER A 5 12.10 -11.96 -16.28
N ASN A 6 11.71 -10.80 -16.78
CA ASN A 6 10.37 -10.23 -16.64
C ASN A 6 9.31 -10.95 -17.49
N ALA A 7 9.52 -12.22 -17.86
CA ALA A 7 8.62 -12.98 -18.73
C ALA A 7 7.23 -13.24 -18.13
N GLN A 8 7.07 -13.06 -16.81
CA GLN A 8 5.77 -13.09 -16.11
C GLN A 8 5.14 -11.71 -15.89
N TYR A 9 5.75 -10.64 -16.42
CA TYR A 9 5.19 -9.30 -16.34
C TYR A 9 4.04 -9.16 -17.34
N ASP A 10 2.82 -9.41 -16.87
CA ASP A 10 1.60 -9.07 -17.58
C ASP A 10 1.22 -7.60 -17.30
N PRO A 11 1.37 -6.68 -18.28
CA PRO A 11 1.00 -5.28 -18.12
C PRO A 11 -0.52 -5.06 -17.98
N LEU A 12 -1.35 -6.05 -18.36
CA LEU A 12 -2.81 -6.06 -18.22
C LEU A 12 -3.26 -6.63 -16.87
N ALA A 13 -2.41 -7.39 -16.18
CA ALA A 13 -2.63 -7.80 -14.79
C ALA A 13 -2.40 -6.67 -13.78
N ARG A 14 -2.19 -5.42 -14.24
CA ARG A 14 -2.41 -4.20 -13.44
C ARG A 14 -3.87 -4.16 -13.01
N ARG A 15 -4.23 -4.96 -12.00
CA ARG A 15 -5.49 -4.85 -11.28
C ARG A 15 -5.56 -3.42 -10.79
N LYS A 16 -6.47 -2.67 -11.40
CA LYS A 16 -6.62 -1.25 -11.12
C LYS A 16 -7.05 -1.13 -9.66
N ILE A 17 -6.19 -0.54 -8.84
CA ILE A 17 -6.55 -0.24 -7.45
C ILE A 17 -7.58 0.87 -7.50
N GLU A 18 -8.75 0.61 -6.94
CA GLU A 18 -9.86 1.56 -6.91
C GLU A 18 -10.01 2.14 -5.51
N LEU A 19 -9.87 3.46 -5.38
CA LEU A 19 -10.16 4.13 -4.12
C LEU A 19 -11.66 4.35 -4.00
N SER A 20 -12.25 3.79 -2.94
CA SER A 20 -13.63 4.14 -2.57
C SER A 20 -13.73 5.64 -2.26
N ARG A 21 -14.95 6.18 -2.32
CA ARG A 21 -15.22 7.57 -1.90
C ARG A 21 -14.73 7.84 -0.48
N HIS A 22 -14.86 6.86 0.41
CA HIS A 22 -14.37 6.95 1.78
C HIS A 22 -12.84 7.02 1.82
N ALA A 23 -12.14 6.12 1.12
CA ALA A 23 -10.69 6.13 1.05
C ALA A 23 -10.13 7.43 0.47
N SER A 24 -10.70 7.93 -0.64
CA SER A 24 -10.30 9.19 -1.25
C SER A 24 -10.46 10.37 -0.29
N LYS A 25 -11.58 10.44 0.44
CA LYS A 25 -11.80 11.47 1.46
C LYS A 25 -10.77 11.38 2.59
N ARG A 26 -10.48 10.17 3.08
CA ARG A 26 -9.52 9.96 4.18
C ARG A 26 -8.08 10.25 3.77
N ALA A 27 -7.71 9.94 2.53
CA ALA A 27 -6.42 10.26 1.95
C ALA A 27 -6.17 11.77 2.01
N SER A 28 -7.12 12.57 1.52
CA SER A 28 -7.04 14.05 1.58
C SER A 28 -6.96 14.57 3.02
N GLN A 29 -7.81 14.07 3.91
CA GLN A 29 -7.83 14.48 5.33
C GLN A 29 -6.54 14.16 6.09
N ARG A 30 -5.72 13.24 5.58
CA ARG A 30 -4.50 12.74 6.23
C ARG A 30 -3.23 13.07 5.45
N ALA A 31 -3.34 13.91 4.42
CA ALA A 31 -2.24 14.27 3.52
C ALA A 31 -1.53 13.05 2.90
N ILE A 32 -2.26 11.95 2.65
CA ILE A 32 -1.74 10.76 1.96
C ILE A 32 -2.07 10.91 0.48
N THR A 33 -1.06 11.07 -0.36
CA THR A 33 -1.25 11.16 -1.82
C THR A 33 -1.65 9.81 -2.40
N GLN A 34 -2.56 9.81 -3.39
CA GLN A 34 -3.05 8.57 -4.01
C GLN A 34 -1.92 7.75 -4.67
N ASP A 35 -0.89 8.41 -5.17
CA ASP A 35 0.30 7.78 -5.77
C ASP A 35 1.06 6.87 -4.78
N CYS A 36 0.86 7.05 -3.48
CA CYS A 36 1.51 6.23 -2.44
C CYS A 36 0.73 4.95 -2.12
N VAL A 37 -0.53 4.82 -2.56
CA VAL A 37 -1.36 3.63 -2.31
C VAL A 37 -0.73 2.36 -2.85
N PRO A 38 -0.20 2.31 -4.09
CA PRO A 38 0.52 1.14 -4.59
C PRO A 38 1.72 0.75 -3.73
N LEU A 39 2.44 1.73 -3.16
CA LEU A 39 3.58 1.47 -2.27
C LEU A 39 3.13 0.85 -0.94
N ILE A 40 2.03 1.36 -0.37
CA ILE A 40 1.45 0.81 0.87
C ILE A 40 1.00 -0.64 0.64
N LEU A 41 0.33 -0.92 -0.48
CA LEU A 41 -0.14 -2.28 -0.81
C LEU A 41 1.00 -3.25 -1.14
N ALA A 42 2.06 -2.78 -1.81
CA ALA A 42 3.18 -3.63 -2.22
C ALA A 42 4.13 -3.97 -1.07
N TYR A 43 4.37 -3.03 -0.14
CA TYR A 43 5.39 -3.20 0.91
C TYR A 43 4.82 -3.32 2.31
N GLY A 44 3.58 -2.88 2.55
CA GLY A 44 2.96 -2.91 3.87
C GLY A 44 2.76 -4.34 4.38
N GLU A 45 2.94 -4.53 5.68
CA GLU A 45 2.67 -5.80 6.34
C GLU A 45 1.17 -6.10 6.29
N ARG A 46 0.82 -7.24 5.70
CA ARG A 46 -0.56 -7.71 5.50
C ARG A 46 -1.12 -8.29 6.80
N SER A 47 -2.32 -7.85 7.20
CA SER A 47 -3.06 -8.38 8.35
C SER A 47 -4.57 -8.32 8.11
N HIS A 48 -5.31 -9.35 8.52
CA HIS A 48 -6.78 -9.30 8.46
C HIS A 48 -7.33 -8.37 9.54
N ASP A 49 -8.34 -7.56 9.21
CA ASP A 49 -8.97 -6.63 10.16
C ASP A 49 -10.11 -7.26 10.98
N GLY A 50 -10.46 -8.52 10.68
CA GLY A 50 -11.55 -9.27 11.34
C GLY A 50 -12.96 -8.84 10.95
N ARG A 51 -13.11 -7.93 9.98
CA ARG A 51 -14.39 -7.36 9.51
C ARG A 51 -14.56 -7.46 7.99
N GLY A 52 -13.82 -8.37 7.34
CA GLY A 52 -13.85 -8.56 5.89
C GLY A 52 -12.88 -7.66 5.11
N GLY A 53 -11.96 -6.98 5.79
CA GLY A 53 -10.89 -6.20 5.17
C GLY A 53 -9.50 -6.80 5.40
N VAL A 54 -8.59 -6.46 4.49
CA VAL A 54 -7.16 -6.75 4.59
C VAL A 54 -6.41 -5.44 4.74
N ARG A 55 -5.69 -5.28 5.85
CA ARG A 55 -4.88 -4.11 6.16
C ARG A 55 -3.43 -4.33 5.77
N TYR A 56 -2.87 -3.40 5.03
CA TYR A 56 -1.45 -3.28 4.71
C TYR A 56 -0.88 -2.10 5.48
N LEU A 57 0.11 -2.34 6.36
CA LEU A 57 0.69 -1.32 7.23
C LEU A 57 2.19 -1.15 6.97
N LEU A 58 2.62 0.08 6.73
CA LEU A 58 4.05 0.43 6.63
C LEU A 58 4.69 0.54 8.02
N THR A 59 5.08 -0.60 8.58
CA THR A 59 5.95 -0.69 9.76
C THR A 59 7.38 -0.28 9.45
N GLN A 60 8.21 -0.08 10.48
CA GLN A 60 9.65 0.15 10.32
C GLN A 60 10.34 -0.96 9.50
N ARG A 61 9.92 -2.23 9.66
CA ARG A 61 10.47 -3.36 8.89
C ARG A 61 10.11 -3.24 7.40
N SER A 62 8.84 -2.99 7.08
CA SER A 62 8.43 -2.78 5.69
C SER A 62 9.05 -1.53 5.07
N MET A 63 9.25 -0.47 5.86
CA MET A 63 9.94 0.75 5.43
C MET A 63 11.40 0.49 5.07
N ALA A 64 12.10 -0.36 5.82
CA ALA A 64 13.46 -0.79 5.46
C ALA A 64 13.47 -1.60 4.14
N SER A 65 12.44 -2.43 3.90
CA SER A 65 12.30 -3.14 2.62
C SER A 65 12.03 -2.20 1.45
N LEU A 66 11.12 -1.24 1.64
CA LEU A 66 10.82 -0.18 0.68
C LEU A 66 12.08 0.63 0.34
N GLY A 67 12.83 1.06 1.35
CA GLY A 67 14.09 1.79 1.18
C GLY A 67 15.14 1.03 0.38
N ARG A 68 15.25 -0.30 0.55
CA ARG A 68 16.15 -1.13 -0.27
C ARG A 68 15.73 -1.24 -1.73
N ALA A 69 14.42 -1.25 -2.00
CA ALA A 69 13.90 -1.47 -3.35
C ALA A 69 13.89 -0.20 -4.20
N ILE A 70 13.56 0.95 -3.61
CA ILE A 70 13.37 2.23 -4.35
C ILE A 70 14.25 3.37 -3.82
N GLY A 71 15.11 3.12 -2.84
CA GLY A 71 15.96 4.12 -2.21
C GLY A 71 15.28 4.86 -1.06
N HIS A 72 16.05 5.75 -0.42
CA HIS A 72 15.58 6.58 0.69
C HIS A 72 15.25 7.98 0.22
N SER A 73 14.13 8.53 0.69
CA SER A 73 13.79 9.94 0.54
C SER A 73 12.85 10.38 1.66
N GLN A 74 12.86 11.67 1.98
CA GLN A 74 11.97 12.24 3.00
C GLN A 74 10.49 11.96 2.69
N ARG A 75 10.11 11.92 1.41
CA ARG A 75 8.75 11.58 0.97
C ARG A 75 8.37 10.14 1.32
N LEU A 76 9.32 9.20 1.23
CA LEU A 76 9.09 7.80 1.60
C LEU A 76 9.06 7.65 3.12
N GLU A 77 9.98 8.30 3.84
CA GLU A 77 9.99 8.29 5.30
C GLU A 77 8.68 8.82 5.90
N ALA A 78 8.06 9.81 5.25
CA ALA A 78 6.73 10.31 5.62
C ALA A 78 5.59 9.28 5.47
N LEU A 79 5.83 8.15 4.80
CA LEU A 79 4.87 7.04 4.71
C LEU A 79 4.98 6.06 5.88
N ALA A 80 5.96 6.22 6.78
CA ALA A 80 6.06 5.38 7.96
C ALA A 80 4.78 5.47 8.81
N GLY A 81 4.19 4.32 9.14
CA GLY A 81 2.92 4.26 9.86
C GLY A 81 1.67 4.41 8.98
N CYS A 82 1.79 4.71 7.68
CA CYS A 82 0.66 4.69 6.76
C CYS A 82 0.11 3.28 6.59
N TYR A 83 -1.21 3.16 6.45
CA TYR A 83 -1.88 1.92 6.13
C TYR A 83 -3.02 2.11 5.13
N ALA A 84 -3.31 1.03 4.41
CA ALA A 84 -4.47 0.89 3.54
C ALA A 84 -5.27 -0.34 3.98
N VAL A 85 -6.59 -0.25 3.97
CA VAL A 85 -7.48 -1.41 4.11
C VAL A 85 -8.17 -1.62 2.78
N VAL A 86 -8.06 -2.83 2.25
CA VAL A 86 -8.77 -3.26 1.04
C VAL A 86 -9.86 -4.26 1.39
N ASP A 87 -10.84 -4.38 0.51
CA ASP A 87 -11.85 -5.43 0.58
C ASP A 87 -11.20 -6.82 0.42
N ALA A 88 -11.48 -7.75 1.33
CA ALA A 88 -10.92 -9.09 1.29
C ALA A 88 -11.46 -9.96 0.13
N ALA A 89 -12.63 -9.63 -0.43
CA ALA A 89 -13.25 -10.42 -1.49
C ALA A 89 -12.60 -10.18 -2.86
N ASN A 90 -12.15 -8.95 -3.12
CA ASN A 90 -11.56 -8.57 -4.42
C ASN A 90 -10.13 -8.05 -4.34
N GLU A 91 -9.65 -7.66 -3.15
CA GLU A 91 -8.34 -7.04 -2.88
C GLU A 91 -7.98 -5.86 -3.80
N GLN A 92 -8.97 -5.27 -4.47
CA GLN A 92 -8.82 -4.18 -5.45
C GLN A 92 -9.41 -2.87 -4.96
N THR A 93 -10.47 -2.95 -4.15
CA THR A 93 -11.15 -1.76 -3.62
C THR A 93 -10.51 -1.34 -2.30
N VAL A 94 -9.88 -0.17 -2.27
CA VAL A 94 -9.41 0.46 -1.04
C VAL A 94 -10.59 1.04 -0.29
N ILE A 95 -10.90 0.43 0.85
CA ILE A 95 -11.97 0.83 1.75
C ILE A 95 -11.54 2.08 2.54
N THR A 96 -10.33 2.09 3.10
CA THR A 96 -9.83 3.23 3.88
C THR A 96 -8.30 3.35 3.84
N LEU A 97 -7.80 4.55 4.16
CA LEU A 97 -6.38 4.89 4.22
C LEU A 97 -6.12 5.69 5.48
N GLY A 98 -5.00 5.48 6.16
CA GLY A 98 -4.66 6.30 7.31
C GLY A 98 -3.27 6.15 7.88
N HIS A 99 -3.05 6.85 8.99
CA HIS A 99 -1.85 6.73 9.81
C HIS A 99 -2.18 5.92 11.06
N ARG A 100 -1.30 5.00 11.42
CA ARG A 100 -1.33 4.35 12.72
C ARG A 100 -0.69 5.31 13.72
N TYR A 101 -1.52 6.02 14.48
CA TYR A 101 -1.04 6.78 15.63
C TYR A 101 -0.50 5.78 16.67
N GLN A 102 0.75 5.97 17.08
CA GLN A 102 1.31 5.35 18.28
C GLN A 102 0.96 6.22 19.49
#